data_AF-A0A1I5VLI2-F1
#
_entry.id   AF-A0A1I5VLI2-F1
#
_cell.length_a   1.000
_cell.length_b   1.000
_cell.length_c   1.000
_cell.angle_alpha   90.00
_cell.angle_beta   90.00
_cell.angle_gamma   90.00
#
_symmetry.space_group_name_H-M   'P 1'
#
loop_
_entity.id
_entity.type
_entity.pdbx_description
1 polymer ?
#
loop_
_entity_poly.entity_id
_entity_poly.type
_entity_poly.pdbx_seq_one_letter_code
_entity_poly.pdbx_strand_id
1 'polypeptide(L)'
;MKVKQQCMIWAVALAALTVLLTGCSGAAAEQAPPAQNVSKIESIPFSEGQLYAAVYLGYQEMQDLSYYVEQYLDSGDLPIHYFSDGEYYLIIPRYSDMELKLYQNDIQTGDSTLMFEDPACRPFLIQCNVSDIFLDVSVCLTWREETVSFSPYISLEDGGVEVGDRGLDLVRRE
;
A
#
# COMPACT_ATOMS: atom_id res chain seq x y z
N MET A 1 55.15 20.70 -25.98
CA MET A 1 55.06 20.86 -27.44
C MET A 1 56.07 19.95 -28.14
N LYS A 2 55.62 18.81 -28.67
CA LYS A 2 55.99 18.28 -30.01
C LYS A 2 55.26 16.95 -30.20
N VAL A 3 54.17 17.05 -30.95
CA VAL A 3 53.37 15.96 -31.50
C VAL A 3 54.20 15.20 -32.53
N LYS A 4 54.10 13.87 -32.55
CA LYS A 4 54.34 13.08 -33.77
C LYS A 4 53.19 12.09 -33.93
N GLN A 5 52.32 12.47 -34.86
CA GLN A 5 51.22 11.72 -35.46
C GLN A 5 51.69 11.25 -36.85
N GLN A 6 50.96 10.30 -37.45
CA GLN A 6 51.00 9.82 -38.86
C GLN A 6 51.95 8.63 -39.11
N CYS A 7 51.64 7.59 -39.90
CA CYS A 7 50.57 7.25 -40.86
C CYS A 7 50.60 5.71 -40.99
N MET A 8 49.51 4.94 -40.87
CA MET A 8 48.56 4.51 -41.92
C MET A 8 49.20 3.78 -43.13
N ILE A 9 48.86 2.49 -43.33
CA ILE A 9 48.72 1.65 -44.57
C ILE A 9 48.30 0.22 -44.07
N TRP A 10 47.05 -0.29 -44.15
CA TRP A 10 46.19 -0.84 -45.22
C TRP A 10 46.40 -2.33 -45.65
N ALA A 11 45.26 -3.06 -45.76
CA ALA A 11 44.93 -4.35 -46.42
C ALA A 11 45.41 -5.68 -45.78
N VAL A 12 44.58 -6.57 -45.21
CA VAL A 12 43.40 -7.38 -45.67
C VAL A 12 43.76 -8.67 -46.44
N ALA A 13 43.11 -9.77 -46.03
CA ALA A 13 42.94 -11.10 -46.66
C ALA A 13 44.08 -12.12 -46.42
N LEU A 14 43.87 -13.43 -46.21
CA LEU A 14 42.70 -14.31 -46.07
C LEU A 14 43.31 -15.72 -45.88
N ALA A 15 42.95 -16.45 -44.83
CA ALA A 15 43.12 -17.91 -44.80
C ALA A 15 41.89 -18.52 -44.13
N ALA A 16 40.91 -18.84 -44.97
CA ALA A 16 39.79 -19.69 -44.65
C ALA A 16 40.28 -21.14 -44.49
N LEU A 17 39.58 -21.97 -43.70
CA LEU A 17 38.62 -22.95 -44.24
C LEU A 17 38.22 -24.03 -43.19
N THR A 18 36.89 -24.14 -42.99
CA THR A 18 36.06 -25.32 -42.61
C THR A 18 36.28 -26.00 -41.25
N VAL A 19 35.37 -25.92 -40.26
CA VAL A 19 33.98 -26.46 -40.14
C VAL A 19 33.95 -27.99 -40.01
N LEU A 20 33.51 -28.50 -38.83
CA LEU A 20 32.36 -29.41 -38.64
C LEU A 20 32.20 -29.85 -37.15
N LEU A 21 31.05 -29.47 -36.58
CA LEU A 21 30.17 -30.23 -35.66
C LEU A 21 30.71 -30.83 -34.34
N THR A 22 30.27 -30.26 -33.21
CA THR A 22 29.59 -30.99 -32.13
C THR A 22 28.63 -30.05 -31.41
N GLY A 23 27.32 -30.30 -31.54
CA GLY A 23 26.28 -29.56 -30.85
C GLY A 23 26.13 -30.00 -29.38
N CYS A 24 25.59 -29.10 -28.57
CA CYS A 24 24.73 -29.42 -27.44
C CYS A 24 23.85 -28.19 -27.18
N SER A 25 22.57 -28.37 -27.52
CA SER A 25 21.38 -27.69 -27.02
C SER A 25 21.55 -26.29 -26.43
N GLY A 26 21.20 -25.29 -27.24
CA GLY A 26 20.71 -24.03 -26.71
C GLY A 26 19.45 -24.31 -25.90
N ALA A 27 19.57 -24.34 -24.58
CA ALA A 27 18.48 -23.95 -23.71
C ALA A 27 18.44 -22.42 -23.81
N ALA A 28 17.61 -21.90 -24.72
CA ALA A 28 17.07 -20.57 -24.52
C ALA A 28 16.48 -20.60 -23.11
N ALA A 29 17.07 -19.85 -22.18
CA ALA A 29 16.42 -19.59 -20.92
C ALA A 29 15.12 -18.89 -21.29
N GLU A 30 14.03 -19.64 -21.26
CA GLU A 30 12.69 -19.10 -21.27
C GLU A 30 12.64 -18.21 -20.04
N GLN A 31 12.86 -16.91 -20.25
CA GLN A 31 12.55 -15.91 -19.25
C GLN A 31 11.07 -16.11 -18.99
N ALA A 32 10.75 -16.74 -17.85
CA ALA A 32 9.41 -16.74 -17.34
C ALA A 32 8.91 -15.28 -17.45
N PRO A 33 7.74 -15.04 -18.05
CA PRO A 33 7.20 -13.69 -18.11
C PRO A 33 7.28 -13.12 -16.69
N PRO A 34 7.70 -11.85 -16.51
CA PRO A 34 7.75 -11.26 -15.18
C PRO A 34 6.40 -11.54 -14.54
N ALA A 35 6.40 -12.28 -13.43
CA ALA A 35 5.19 -12.50 -12.67
C ALA A 35 4.61 -11.11 -12.43
N GLN A 36 3.46 -10.81 -13.05
CA GLN A 36 2.74 -9.61 -12.71
C GLN A 36 2.41 -9.80 -11.24
N ASN A 37 3.12 -9.09 -10.37
CA ASN A 37 2.90 -9.16 -8.95
C ASN A 37 1.60 -8.38 -8.74
N VAL A 38 0.48 -9.09 -8.94
CA VAL A 38 -0.86 -8.59 -8.69
C VAL A 38 -0.87 -8.23 -7.21
N SER A 39 -1.17 -6.98 -6.90
CA SER A 39 -1.15 -6.52 -5.51
C SER A 39 -2.10 -7.39 -4.69
N LYS A 40 -1.67 -7.84 -3.51
CA LYS A 40 -2.54 -8.64 -2.64
C LYS A 40 -3.80 -7.91 -2.22
N ILE A 41 -3.83 -6.58 -2.28
CA ILE A 41 -5.01 -5.75 -2.02
C ILE A 41 -6.16 -6.12 -2.96
N GLU A 42 -5.87 -6.58 -4.19
CA GLU A 42 -6.88 -7.01 -5.15
C GLU A 42 -7.65 -8.27 -4.69
N SER A 43 -7.14 -9.01 -3.70
CA SER A 43 -7.83 -10.15 -3.09
C SER A 43 -8.87 -9.75 -2.04
N ILE A 44 -8.89 -8.49 -1.60
CA ILE A 44 -9.89 -7.99 -0.65
C ILE A 44 -11.26 -7.97 -1.34
N PRO A 45 -12.31 -8.56 -0.74
CA PRO A 45 -13.61 -8.71 -1.36
C PRO A 45 -14.45 -7.41 -1.29
N PHE A 46 -13.96 -6.34 -1.92
CA PHE A 46 -14.68 -5.07 -2.00
C PHE A 46 -15.99 -5.22 -2.79
N SER A 47 -17.07 -4.72 -2.22
CA SER A 47 -18.33 -4.49 -2.92
C SER A 47 -18.26 -3.23 -3.80
N GLU A 48 -19.26 -3.06 -4.65
CA GLU A 48 -19.42 -1.81 -5.41
C GLU A 48 -19.54 -0.61 -4.46
N GLY A 49 -18.90 0.50 -4.81
CA GLY A 49 -18.87 1.70 -3.99
C GLY A 49 -17.81 1.70 -2.88
N GLN A 50 -17.37 0.55 -2.36
CA GLN A 50 -16.36 0.56 -1.28
C GLN A 50 -15.00 1.08 -1.78
N LEU A 51 -14.38 1.96 -0.99
CA LEU A 51 -13.15 2.67 -1.33
C LEU A 51 -11.95 2.28 -0.45
N TYR A 52 -12.20 1.64 0.69
CA TYR A 52 -11.17 1.18 1.62
C TYR A 52 -11.70 0.04 2.47
N ALA A 53 -10.78 -0.73 3.03
CA ALA A 53 -11.06 -1.67 4.11
C ALA A 53 -10.49 -1.11 5.41
N ALA A 54 -11.14 -1.41 6.52
CA ALA A 54 -10.67 -1.12 7.85
C ALA A 54 -10.73 -2.38 8.70
N VAL A 55 -9.75 -2.53 9.59
CA VAL A 55 -9.61 -3.67 10.48
C VAL A 55 -9.41 -3.14 11.88
N TYR A 56 -10.25 -3.56 12.82
CA TYR A 56 -9.98 -3.38 14.24
C TYR A 56 -8.88 -4.35 14.68
N LEU A 57 -7.81 -3.81 15.27
CA LEU A 57 -6.66 -4.59 15.74
C LEU A 57 -6.61 -4.71 17.27
N GLY A 58 -7.43 -3.96 18.00
CA GLY A 58 -7.47 -4.03 19.46
C GLY A 58 -7.00 -2.77 20.18
N TYR A 59 -7.07 -2.84 21.51
CA TYR A 59 -6.63 -1.80 22.44
C TYR A 59 -5.22 -2.11 22.94
N GLN A 60 -4.30 -1.13 22.90
CA GLN A 60 -2.88 -1.22 23.29
C GLN A 60 -2.00 -2.18 22.47
N GLU A 61 -2.53 -3.31 22.00
CA GLU A 61 -1.83 -4.28 21.15
C GLU A 61 -2.54 -4.43 19.80
N MET A 62 -1.75 -4.64 18.75
CA MET A 62 -2.24 -4.86 17.37
C MET A 62 -2.40 -6.35 17.09
N GLN A 63 -3.50 -6.92 17.58
CA GLN A 63 -3.86 -8.32 17.41
C GLN A 63 -4.04 -8.65 15.92
N ASP A 64 -3.59 -9.83 15.52
CA ASP A 64 -3.72 -10.38 14.17
C ASP A 64 -3.16 -9.49 13.03
N LEU A 65 -2.42 -8.42 13.31
CA LEU A 65 -1.82 -7.56 12.27
C LEU A 65 -0.97 -8.39 11.29
N SER A 66 -0.19 -9.35 11.80
CA SER A 66 0.62 -10.24 10.96
C SER A 66 -0.22 -11.03 9.95
N TYR A 67 -1.41 -11.48 10.34
CA TYR A 67 -2.33 -12.18 9.45
C TYR A 67 -2.77 -11.27 8.28
N TYR A 68 -3.20 -10.04 8.57
CA TYR A 68 -3.65 -9.12 7.53
C TYR A 68 -2.51 -8.66 6.61
N VAL A 69 -1.32 -8.44 7.17
CA VAL A 69 -0.11 -8.14 6.39
C VAL A 69 0.23 -9.29 5.44
N GLU A 70 0.26 -10.53 5.95
CA GLU A 70 0.57 -11.71 5.14
C GLU A 70 -0.46 -11.95 4.04
N GLN A 71 -1.74 -11.81 4.37
CA GLN A 71 -2.86 -12.13 3.49
C GLN A 71 -3.12 -11.05 2.43
N TYR A 72 -3.10 -9.77 2.81
CA TYR A 72 -3.63 -8.68 1.98
C TYR A 72 -2.62 -7.63 1.55
N LEU A 73 -1.43 -7.60 2.15
CA LEU A 73 -0.45 -6.54 1.89
C LEU A 73 0.83 -7.06 1.22
N ASP A 74 1.40 -6.23 0.36
CA ASP A 74 2.67 -6.51 -0.34
C ASP A 74 3.90 -6.21 0.54
N SER A 75 3.72 -5.41 1.60
CA SER A 75 4.74 -5.03 2.57
C SER A 75 4.15 -4.90 3.97
N GLY A 76 4.95 -5.27 4.99
CA GLY A 76 4.61 -5.05 6.41
C GLY A 76 5.14 -3.74 6.98
N ASP A 77 5.82 -2.91 6.17
CA ASP A 77 6.23 -1.57 6.58
C ASP A 77 5.04 -0.62 6.51
N LEU A 78 4.35 -0.45 7.65
CA LEU A 78 3.15 0.37 7.78
C LEU A 78 3.46 1.63 8.62
N PRO A 79 3.14 2.83 8.12
CA PRO A 79 3.22 4.03 8.93
C PRO A 79 2.13 3.98 10.01
N ILE A 80 2.46 4.44 11.20
CA ILE A 80 1.51 4.54 12.32
C ILE A 80 1.29 6.01 12.64
N HIS A 81 0.03 6.43 12.68
CA HIS A 81 -0.38 7.77 13.04
C HIS A 81 -1.07 7.77 14.40
N TYR A 82 -0.47 8.49 15.36
CA TYR A 82 -0.93 8.54 16.75
C TYR A 82 -1.74 9.81 17.00
N PHE A 83 -3.02 9.65 17.34
CA PHE A 83 -3.92 10.76 17.70
C PHE A 83 -4.17 10.81 19.21
N SER A 84 -4.41 9.65 19.83
CA SER A 84 -4.51 9.49 21.28
C SER A 84 -4.19 8.05 21.71
N ASP A 85 -4.11 7.86 23.02
CA ASP A 85 -4.04 6.52 23.60
C ASP A 85 -5.38 5.81 23.42
N GLY A 86 -5.37 4.67 22.74
CA GLY A 86 -6.58 3.92 22.51
C GLY A 86 -6.43 2.71 21.61
N GLU A 87 -7.32 2.65 20.64
CA GLU A 87 -7.52 1.52 19.75
C GLU A 87 -6.68 1.66 18.49
N TYR A 88 -6.28 0.51 17.95
CA TYR A 88 -5.56 0.42 16.69
C TYR A 88 -6.49 -0.03 15.57
N TYR A 89 -6.39 0.68 14.44
CA TYR A 89 -7.06 0.31 13.20
C TYR A 89 -6.05 0.27 12.05
N LEU A 90 -6.13 -0.77 11.23
CA LEU A 90 -5.46 -0.81 9.92
C LEU A 90 -6.43 -0.33 8.85
N ILE A 91 -6.02 0.68 8.08
CA ILE A 91 -6.76 1.19 6.93
C ILE A 91 -6.03 0.78 5.66
N ILE A 92 -6.76 0.14 4.74
CA ILE A 92 -6.24 -0.34 3.45
C ILE A 92 -7.01 0.37 2.33
N PRO A 93 -6.41 1.38 1.69
CA PRO A 93 -7.00 2.01 0.50
C PRO A 93 -7.20 0.99 -0.62
N ARG A 94 -8.34 1.07 -1.32
CA ARG A 94 -8.62 0.17 -2.45
C ARG A 94 -7.73 0.45 -3.65
N TYR A 95 -7.41 1.71 -3.90
CA TYR A 95 -6.63 2.14 -5.05
C TYR A 95 -5.31 2.78 -4.59
N SER A 96 -4.22 2.49 -5.28
CA SER A 96 -2.87 2.96 -4.91
C SER A 96 -2.64 4.46 -5.15
N ASP A 97 -3.54 5.11 -5.91
CA ASP A 97 -3.49 6.53 -6.26
C ASP A 97 -4.49 7.37 -5.43
N MET A 98 -5.00 6.83 -4.32
CA MET A 98 -5.84 7.60 -3.40
C MET A 98 -5.01 8.63 -2.63
N GLU A 99 -5.54 9.82 -2.44
CA GLU A 99 -4.97 10.82 -1.55
C GLU A 99 -5.52 10.63 -0.13
N LEU A 100 -4.68 10.82 0.87
CA LEU A 100 -5.03 10.79 2.29
C LEU A 100 -4.87 12.17 2.91
N LYS A 101 -5.82 12.55 3.75
CA LYS A 101 -5.67 13.60 4.75
C LYS A 101 -6.15 13.07 6.10
N LEU A 102 -5.36 13.28 7.14
CA LEU A 102 -5.72 12.94 8.51
C LEU A 102 -5.90 14.21 9.33
N TYR A 103 -7.02 14.31 10.03
CA TYR A 103 -7.34 15.45 10.88
C TYR A 103 -7.46 15.01 12.33
N GLN A 104 -6.95 15.84 13.25
CA GLN A 104 -7.21 15.71 14.68
C GLN A 104 -8.40 16.60 15.04
N ASN A 105 -9.39 16.01 15.70
CA ASN A 105 -10.59 16.71 16.14
C ASN A 105 -10.45 17.12 17.60
N ASP A 106 -10.78 18.37 17.93
CA ASP A 106 -10.75 18.91 19.28
C ASP A 106 -12.14 18.85 19.93
N ILE A 107 -12.26 18.16 21.07
CA ILE A 107 -13.55 18.02 21.78
C ILE A 107 -14.02 19.31 22.44
N GLN A 108 -13.10 20.20 22.80
CA GLN A 108 -13.41 21.46 23.49
C GLN A 108 -13.87 22.53 22.51
N THR A 109 -13.23 22.62 21.34
CA THR A 109 -13.55 23.65 20.34
C THR A 109 -14.46 23.15 19.23
N GLY A 110 -14.46 21.85 18.95
CA GLY A 110 -15.14 21.25 17.80
C GLY A 110 -14.39 21.44 16.47
N ASP A 111 -13.18 21.99 16.49
CA ASP A 111 -12.39 22.22 15.29
C ASP A 111 -11.61 20.96 14.87
N SER A 112 -11.29 20.88 13.58
CA SER A 112 -10.43 19.83 13.02
C SER A 112 -9.14 20.44 12.47
N THR A 113 -7.99 19.93 12.91
CA THR A 113 -6.65 20.36 12.46
C THR A 113 -6.04 19.32 11.53
N LEU A 114 -5.56 19.72 10.36
CA LEU A 114 -4.84 18.82 9.44
C LEU A 114 -3.50 18.42 10.06
N MET A 115 -3.28 17.12 10.25
CA MET A 115 -2.07 16.58 10.86
C MET A 115 -1.13 15.94 9.85
N PHE A 116 -1.69 15.34 8.80
CA PHE A 116 -0.93 14.60 7.81
C PHE A 116 -1.64 14.59 6.46
N GLU A 117 -0.85 14.58 5.38
CA GLU A 117 -1.31 14.41 4.01
C GLU A 117 -0.37 13.48 3.24
N ASP A 118 -0.94 12.64 2.39
CA ASP A 118 -0.20 11.78 1.48
C ASP A 118 -0.93 11.69 0.12
N PRO A 119 -0.34 12.18 -0.98
CA PRO A 119 -0.98 12.14 -2.29
C PRO A 119 -1.00 10.74 -2.93
N ALA A 120 -0.33 9.74 -2.33
CA ALA A 120 -0.31 8.36 -2.81
C ALA A 120 -0.41 7.39 -1.62
N CYS A 121 -1.58 7.38 -1.00
CA CYS A 121 -1.87 6.68 0.23
C CYS A 121 -1.59 5.17 0.11
N ARG A 122 -0.58 4.72 0.86
CA ARG A 122 -0.33 3.30 1.13
C ARG A 122 -1.12 2.85 2.37
N PRO A 123 -1.33 1.54 2.59
CA PRO A 123 -1.94 1.03 3.82
C PRO A 123 -1.23 1.56 5.07
N PHE A 124 -2.01 1.90 6.10
CA PHE A 124 -1.51 2.59 7.29
C PHE A 124 -2.28 2.22 8.55
N LEU A 125 -1.65 2.46 9.69
CA LEU A 125 -2.23 2.26 11.01
C LEU A 125 -2.59 3.60 11.63
N ILE A 126 -3.71 3.64 12.33
CA ILE A 126 -4.06 4.75 13.22
C ILE A 126 -4.22 4.24 14.64
N GLN A 127 -3.79 5.05 15.60
CA GLN A 127 -4.17 4.92 17.00
C GLN A 127 -5.06 6.09 17.38
N CYS A 128 -6.29 5.81 17.78
CA CYS A 128 -7.31 6.80 18.11
C CYS A 128 -8.08 6.41 19.37
N ASN A 129 -8.93 7.31 19.85
CA ASN A 129 -9.61 7.10 21.11
C ASN A 129 -10.67 5.98 21.03
N VAL A 130 -11.00 5.40 22.19
CA VAL A 130 -11.99 4.31 22.34
C VAL A 130 -13.44 4.83 22.26
N SER A 131 -13.64 6.15 22.16
CA SER A 131 -14.95 6.77 22.39
C SER A 131 -15.77 6.85 21.11
N ASP A 132 -16.92 6.19 21.08
CA ASP A 132 -17.93 6.35 20.02
C ASP A 132 -18.75 7.65 20.12
N ILE A 133 -18.65 8.37 21.25
CA ILE A 133 -19.35 9.65 21.50
C ILE A 133 -18.61 10.83 20.84
N PHE A 134 -17.29 10.77 20.76
CA PHE A 134 -16.44 11.81 20.19
C PHE A 134 -15.25 11.15 19.54
N LEU A 135 -15.10 11.33 18.25
CA LEU A 135 -14.06 10.70 17.44
C LEU A 135 -12.93 11.71 17.27
N ASP A 136 -11.74 11.41 17.77
CA ASP A 136 -10.61 12.36 17.81
C ASP A 136 -9.79 12.41 16.51
N VAL A 137 -10.10 11.53 15.57
CA VAL A 137 -9.49 11.47 14.24
C VAL A 137 -10.56 11.56 13.16
N SER A 138 -10.29 12.26 12.07
CA SER A 138 -11.04 12.12 10.82
C SER A 138 -10.08 11.68 9.70
N VAL A 139 -10.42 10.58 9.04
CA VAL A 139 -9.71 10.03 7.89
C VAL A 139 -10.43 10.45 6.63
N CYS A 140 -9.76 11.24 5.79
CA CYS A 140 -10.27 11.69 4.50
C CYS A 140 -9.50 10.98 3.38
N LEU A 141 -10.18 10.16 2.61
CA LEU A 141 -9.62 9.52 1.42
C LEU A 141 -10.27 10.10 0.17
N THR A 142 -9.45 10.53 -0.78
CA THR A 142 -9.92 11.04 -2.08
C THR A 142 -9.45 10.13 -3.18
N TRP A 143 -10.37 9.72 -4.05
CA TRP A 143 -10.06 9.04 -5.29
C TRP A 143 -10.75 9.75 -6.44
N ARG A 144 -9.96 10.27 -7.37
CA ARG A 144 -10.44 11.13 -8.46
C ARG A 144 -11.19 12.35 -7.90
N GLU A 145 -12.49 12.47 -8.14
CA GLU A 145 -13.34 13.57 -7.66
C GLU A 145 -14.19 13.18 -6.44
N GLU A 146 -14.08 11.93 -5.96
CA GLU A 146 -14.82 11.44 -4.81
C GLU A 146 -13.96 11.51 -3.54
N THR A 147 -14.42 12.25 -2.54
CA THR A 147 -13.84 12.26 -1.20
C THR A 147 -14.81 11.62 -0.22
N VAL A 148 -14.29 10.70 0.60
CA VAL A 148 -14.98 10.15 1.77
C VAL A 148 -14.25 10.58 3.03
N SER A 149 -15.02 10.96 4.04
CA SER A 149 -14.52 11.23 5.40
C SER A 149 -15.17 10.24 6.36
N PHE A 150 -14.38 9.65 7.25
CA PHE A 150 -14.83 8.69 8.24
C PHE A 150 -13.90 8.66 9.46
N SER A 151 -14.37 8.04 10.53
CA SER A 151 -13.60 7.78 11.73
C SER A 151 -13.98 6.38 12.21
N PRO A 152 -13.02 5.44 12.32
CA PRO A 152 -13.36 4.10 12.79
C PRO A 152 -13.57 4.10 14.31
N TYR A 153 -14.54 3.32 14.77
CA TYR A 153 -14.79 3.10 16.20
C TYR A 153 -15.52 1.78 16.44
N ILE A 154 -15.48 1.29 17.69
CA ILE A 154 -16.38 0.22 18.13
C ILE A 154 -17.67 0.83 18.68
N SER A 155 -18.80 0.46 18.09
CA SER A 155 -20.13 0.86 18.55
C SER A 155 -20.40 0.32 19.96
N LEU A 156 -20.79 1.19 20.91
CA LEU A 156 -21.22 0.75 22.24
C LEU A 156 -22.63 0.15 22.25
N GLU A 157 -23.39 0.24 21.15
CA GLU A 157 -24.73 -0.33 21.04
C GLU A 157 -24.67 -1.85 20.84
N ASP A 158 -23.82 -2.32 19.93
CA ASP A 158 -23.78 -3.71 19.48
C ASP A 158 -22.38 -4.32 19.44
N GLY A 159 -21.32 -3.53 19.72
CA GLY A 159 -19.93 -3.97 19.67
C GLY A 159 -19.38 -4.14 18.25
N GLY A 160 -20.12 -3.70 17.24
CA GLY A 160 -19.67 -3.72 15.84
C GLY A 160 -18.57 -2.70 15.55
N VAL A 161 -17.74 -2.98 14.55
CA VAL A 161 -16.78 -2.01 14.04
C VAL A 161 -17.48 -1.10 13.04
N GLU A 162 -17.56 0.18 13.35
CA GLU A 162 -18.11 1.20 12.47
C GLU A 162 -16.99 1.79 11.63
N VAL A 163 -17.13 1.68 10.31
CA VAL A 163 -16.09 2.08 9.35
C VAL A 163 -16.62 3.02 8.28
N GLY A 164 -17.83 3.57 8.45
CA GLY A 164 -18.48 4.47 7.49
C GLY A 164 -18.99 3.81 6.21
N ASP A 165 -19.82 4.55 5.46
CA ASP A 165 -20.63 4.02 4.34
C ASP A 165 -19.84 3.44 3.15
N ARG A 166 -18.58 3.87 2.99
CA ARG A 166 -17.71 3.43 1.89
C ARG A 166 -16.61 2.48 2.36
N GLY A 167 -16.59 2.13 3.64
CA GLY A 167 -15.64 1.20 4.23
C GLY A 167 -16.12 -0.24 4.13
N LEU A 168 -15.16 -1.17 4.06
CA LEU A 168 -15.36 -2.58 4.35
C LEU A 168 -14.80 -2.87 5.73
N ASP A 169 -15.64 -3.33 6.66
CA ASP A 169 -15.15 -3.96 7.89
C ASP A 169 -14.55 -5.33 7.52
N LEU A 170 -13.22 -5.39 7.51
CA LEU A 170 -12.46 -6.55 7.07
C LEU A 170 -12.14 -7.44 8.27
N VAL A 171 -13.09 -8.32 8.59
CA VAL A 171 -12.94 -9.31 9.65
C VAL A 171 -12.22 -10.57 9.16
N ARG A 172 -11.36 -11.12 10.01
CA ARG A 172 -10.78 -12.45 9.81
C ARG A 172 -11.88 -13.50 9.75
N ARG A 173 -11.87 -14.32 8.70
CA ARG A 173 -12.76 -15.48 8.56
C ARG A 173 -12.00 -16.74 8.97
N GLU A 174 -12.63 -17.58 9.78
CA GLU A 174 -12.11 -18.91 10.17
C GLU A 174 -12.17 -19.93 9.03
#